data_AF-A0A351SS82-F1
#
_entry.id   AF-A0A351SS82-F1
#
_cell.length_a   1.000
_cell.length_b   1.000
_cell.length_c   1.000
_cell.angle_alpha   90.00
_cell.angle_beta   90.00
_cell.angle_gamma   90.00
#
_symmetry.space_group_name_H-M   'P 1'
#
loop_
_entity.id
_entity.type
_entity.pdbx_description
1 polymer ?
#
loop_
_entity_poly.entity_id
_entity_poly.type
_entity_poly.pdbx_seq_one_letter_code
_entity_poly.pdbx_strand_id
1 'polypeptide(L)'
;MTISVLAAVLAMMAQSPLFQGEPATVLPNGTLRVAYRQSAQGKLSESVHQIELECWDGRCNLTTLTLNQCWPSSEGMAFYPKIQRSSLKLVSVTHGTLEVEHLLEGARLLYRFAYRERDDPSTAQQLGLNTSRFFVSLTGFSGSAIKSSDVLGKVISWDLVPLKGQSVFIEARCKMMLDGVPER
;
A
#
# COMPACT_ATOMS: atom_id res chain seq x y z
N MET A 1 49.04 -11.76 -61.03
CA MET A 1 47.64 -11.30 -60.98
C MET A 1 47.01 -11.76 -59.67
N THR A 2 46.48 -10.80 -58.90
CA THR A 2 45.37 -10.90 -57.93
C THR A 2 45.48 -11.84 -56.71
N ILE A 3 45.89 -11.24 -55.58
CA ILE A 3 45.24 -11.17 -54.25
C ILE A 3 44.26 -12.30 -53.85
N SER A 4 44.51 -12.93 -52.69
CA SER A 4 43.45 -13.18 -51.69
C SER A 4 44.04 -13.36 -50.29
N VAL A 5 43.78 -12.34 -49.48
CA VAL A 5 43.99 -12.23 -48.04
C VAL A 5 42.89 -13.02 -47.34
N LEU A 6 43.21 -13.92 -46.41
CA LEU A 6 42.24 -14.35 -45.40
C LEU A 6 42.87 -14.22 -44.01
N ALA A 7 42.60 -13.08 -43.38
CA ALA A 7 42.83 -12.85 -41.98
C ALA A 7 41.76 -13.61 -41.17
N ALA A 8 42.18 -14.52 -40.31
CA ALA A 8 41.32 -15.16 -39.34
C ALA A 8 41.07 -14.18 -38.17
N VAL A 9 39.95 -13.49 -38.20
CA VAL A 9 39.44 -12.73 -37.04
C VAL A 9 38.65 -13.71 -36.17
N LEU A 10 39.30 -14.18 -35.10
CA LEU A 10 38.68 -15.00 -34.07
C LEU A 10 37.79 -14.08 -33.20
N ALA A 11 36.50 -14.01 -33.52
CA ALA A 11 35.53 -13.25 -32.74
C ALA A 11 35.21 -13.98 -31.43
N MET A 12 35.64 -13.36 -30.32
CA MET A 12 35.24 -13.71 -28.96
C MET A 12 33.71 -13.65 -28.82
N MET A 13 33.06 -14.79 -28.56
CA MET A 13 31.70 -14.81 -28.04
C MET A 13 31.77 -15.12 -26.54
N ALA A 14 32.03 -14.07 -25.75
CA ALA A 14 31.72 -14.08 -24.33
C ALA A 14 30.19 -14.13 -24.20
N GLN A 15 29.66 -15.30 -23.84
CA GLN A 15 28.25 -15.47 -23.48
C GLN A 15 28.03 -14.76 -22.14
N SER A 16 27.63 -13.49 -22.20
CA SER A 16 27.09 -12.81 -21.03
C SER A 16 25.88 -13.60 -20.54
N PRO A 17 25.81 -14.01 -19.25
CA PRO A 17 24.57 -14.55 -18.72
C PRO A 17 23.53 -13.45 -18.85
N LEU A 18 22.51 -13.71 -19.68
CA LEU A 18 21.30 -12.92 -19.70
C LEU A 18 20.79 -12.89 -18.26
N PHE A 19 20.86 -11.73 -17.62
CA PHE A 19 20.10 -11.44 -16.41
C PHE A 19 18.63 -11.71 -16.77
N GLN A 20 18.13 -12.89 -16.44
CA GLN A 20 16.71 -13.12 -16.33
C GLN A 20 16.24 -12.24 -15.18
N GLY A 21 15.74 -11.04 -15.51
CA GLY A 21 15.03 -10.23 -14.54
C GLY A 21 13.92 -11.10 -13.95
N GLU A 22 13.85 -11.17 -12.63
CA GLU A 22 12.75 -11.83 -11.93
C GLU A 22 11.43 -11.34 -12.54
N PRO A 23 10.46 -12.23 -12.82
CA PRO A 23 9.18 -11.81 -13.34
C PRO A 23 8.61 -10.76 -12.39
N ALA A 24 8.32 -9.57 -12.93
CA ALA A 24 7.69 -8.50 -12.17
C ALA A 24 6.46 -9.08 -11.48
N THR A 25 6.49 -9.19 -10.16
CA THR A 25 5.38 -9.80 -9.42
C THR A 25 4.13 -8.97 -9.70
N VAL A 26 3.13 -9.62 -10.28
CA VAL A 26 1.92 -8.95 -10.76
C VAL A 26 1.05 -8.57 -9.57
N LEU A 27 0.82 -7.28 -9.40
CA LEU A 27 -0.06 -6.73 -8.37
C LEU A 27 -1.51 -7.16 -8.62
N PRO A 28 -2.24 -7.63 -7.59
CA PRO A 28 -3.67 -7.85 -7.70
C PRO A 28 -4.44 -6.54 -7.85
N ASN A 29 -5.54 -6.59 -8.60
CA ASN A 29 -6.49 -5.50 -8.73
C ASN A 29 -7.45 -5.42 -7.53
N GLY A 30 -7.99 -4.23 -7.31
CA GLY A 30 -9.03 -3.95 -6.32
C GLY A 30 -8.54 -3.07 -5.18
N THR A 31 -9.27 -3.12 -4.07
CA THR A 31 -9.08 -2.17 -2.96
C THR A 31 -8.85 -2.92 -1.64
N LEU A 32 -7.85 -2.47 -0.88
CA LEU A 32 -7.65 -2.85 0.52
C LEU A 32 -7.91 -1.64 1.40
N ARG A 33 -8.75 -1.80 2.43
CA ARG A 33 -9.07 -0.76 3.41
C ARG A 33 -8.74 -1.22 4.81
N VAL A 34 -8.19 -0.32 5.61
CA VAL A 34 -7.88 -0.60 7.02
C VAL A 34 -7.86 0.68 7.85
N ALA A 35 -8.59 0.66 8.95
CA ALA A 35 -8.57 1.67 9.96
C ALA A 35 -7.57 1.33 11.06
N TYR A 36 -6.89 2.35 11.57
CA TYR A 36 -5.85 2.23 12.59
C TYR A 36 -5.82 3.46 13.50
N ARG A 37 -5.14 3.31 14.63
CA ARG A 37 -4.72 4.40 15.53
C ARG A 37 -3.21 4.45 15.58
N GLN A 38 -2.66 5.63 15.85
CA GLN A 38 -1.22 5.80 16.02
C GLN A 38 -0.85 5.51 17.47
N SER A 39 0.26 4.81 17.71
CA SER A 39 0.82 4.60 19.04
C SER A 39 2.19 5.24 19.13
N ALA A 40 2.39 6.12 20.11
CA ALA A 40 3.71 6.65 20.46
C ALA A 40 4.00 6.34 21.93
N GLN A 41 5.17 5.74 22.20
CA GLN A 41 5.61 5.41 23.56
C GLN A 41 4.55 4.58 24.33
N GLY A 42 3.89 3.66 23.62
CA GLY A 42 2.84 2.80 24.17
C GLY A 42 1.48 3.47 24.37
N LYS A 43 1.32 4.75 24.04
CA LYS A 43 0.05 5.48 24.14
C LYS A 43 -0.61 5.59 22.77
N LEU A 44 -1.85 5.09 22.68
CA LEU A 44 -2.69 5.22 21.49
C LEU A 44 -3.27 6.63 21.38
N SER A 45 -3.28 7.16 20.15
CA SER A 45 -3.96 8.39 19.79
C SER A 45 -5.48 8.21 19.84
N GLU A 46 -6.20 9.28 20.20
CA GLU A 46 -7.66 9.34 20.04
C GLU A 46 -8.07 9.43 18.56
N SER A 47 -7.20 9.99 17.72
CA SER A 47 -7.39 10.08 16.28
C SER A 47 -7.44 8.70 15.64
N VAL A 48 -8.47 8.49 14.81
CA VAL A 48 -8.61 7.30 13.97
C VAL A 48 -8.26 7.70 12.55
N HIS A 49 -7.52 6.84 11.87
CA HIS A 49 -7.16 7.01 10.46
C HIS A 49 -7.65 5.80 9.68
N GLN A 50 -7.97 5.99 8.41
CA GLN A 50 -8.24 4.91 7.48
C GLN A 50 -7.33 5.04 6.27
N ILE A 51 -6.69 3.94 5.89
CA ILE A 51 -5.99 3.83 4.63
C ILE A 51 -6.89 3.09 3.64
N GLU A 52 -6.88 3.60 2.41
CA GLU A 52 -7.41 2.94 1.23
C GLU A 52 -6.28 2.81 0.22
N LEU A 53 -5.88 1.57 -0.04
CA LEU A 53 -4.95 1.21 -1.10
C LEU A 53 -5.75 0.65 -2.26
N GLU A 54 -5.71 1.33 -3.38
CA GLU A 54 -6.39 0.92 -4.61
C GLU A 54 -5.34 0.55 -5.65
N CYS A 55 -5.40 -0.67 -6.19
CA CYS A 55 -4.50 -1.14 -7.22
C CYS A 55 -5.27 -1.54 -8.48
N TRP A 56 -4.84 -1.05 -9.63
CA TRP A 56 -5.38 -1.41 -10.94
C TRP A 56 -4.26 -1.41 -11.97
N ASP A 57 -4.21 -2.45 -12.81
CA ASP A 57 -3.26 -2.56 -13.93
C ASP A 57 -1.80 -2.32 -13.52
N GLY A 58 -1.38 -2.94 -12.42
CA GLY A 58 -0.01 -2.85 -11.93
C GLY A 58 0.36 -1.51 -11.29
N ARG A 59 -0.60 -0.60 -11.09
CA ARG A 59 -0.41 0.67 -10.40
C ARG A 59 -1.24 0.70 -9.14
N CYS A 60 -0.70 1.30 -8.08
CA CYS A 60 -1.44 1.49 -6.84
C CYS A 60 -1.45 2.95 -6.40
N ASN A 61 -2.56 3.38 -5.82
CA ASN A 61 -2.75 4.68 -5.20
C ASN A 61 -3.10 4.50 -3.72
N LEU A 62 -2.56 5.39 -2.88
CA LEU A 62 -2.82 5.38 -1.45
C LEU A 62 -3.60 6.66 -1.08
N THR A 63 -4.74 6.46 -0.43
CA THR A 63 -5.51 7.53 0.21
C THR A 63 -5.52 7.30 1.71
N THR A 64 -5.17 8.33 2.48
CA THR A 64 -5.31 8.33 3.94
C THR A 64 -6.41 9.32 4.33
N LEU A 65 -7.38 8.82 5.11
CA LEU A 65 -8.45 9.60 5.71
C LEU A 65 -8.14 9.77 7.20
N THR A 66 -8.17 11.00 7.70
CA THR A 66 -8.07 11.28 9.14
C THR A 66 -9.45 11.60 9.70
N LEU A 67 -9.87 10.80 10.67
CA LEU A 67 -11.24 10.70 11.11
C LEU A 67 -11.50 11.38 12.47
N ASN A 68 -11.12 12.67 12.60
CA ASN A 68 -11.01 13.33 13.90
C ASN A 68 -12.17 14.27 14.29
N GLN A 69 -13.11 14.58 13.39
CA GLN A 69 -14.07 15.66 13.63
C GLN A 69 -15.47 15.31 13.12
N CYS A 70 -16.44 15.42 14.01
CA CYS A 70 -17.86 15.44 13.69
C CYS A 70 -18.34 16.89 13.75
N TRP A 71 -19.06 17.34 12.72
CA TRP A 71 -19.65 18.68 12.66
C TRP A 71 -21.16 18.59 12.46
N PRO A 72 -21.93 19.61 12.89
CA PRO A 72 -23.35 19.68 12.59
C PRO A 72 -23.62 19.66 11.07
N SER A 73 -24.72 19.04 10.69
CA SER A 73 -25.27 18.93 9.33
C SER A 73 -26.80 19.02 9.40
N SER A 74 -27.47 19.09 8.25
CA SER A 74 -28.93 19.14 8.17
C SER A 74 -29.63 17.93 8.81
N GLU A 75 -28.94 16.79 8.93
CA GLU A 75 -29.48 15.52 9.43
C GLU A 75 -28.88 15.10 10.79
N GLY A 76 -28.21 16.02 11.49
CA GLY A 76 -27.55 15.74 12.78
C GLY A 76 -26.04 15.95 12.70
N MET A 77 -25.23 15.03 13.23
CA MET A 77 -23.77 15.14 13.22
C MET A 77 -23.18 14.35 12.05
N ALA A 78 -22.40 15.00 11.19
CA ALA A 78 -21.73 14.39 10.05
C ALA A 78 -20.21 14.39 10.20
N PHE A 79 -19.57 13.43 9.53
CA PHE A 79 -18.13 13.27 9.54
C PHE A 79 -17.48 14.02 8.37
N TYR A 80 -16.44 14.82 8.63
CA TYR A 80 -15.71 15.57 7.60
C TYR A 80 -14.23 15.15 7.59
N PRO A 81 -13.84 14.18 6.74
CA PRO A 81 -12.48 13.67 6.72
C PRO A 81 -11.49 14.68 6.16
N LYS A 82 -10.30 14.72 6.77
CA LYS A 82 -9.13 15.25 6.06
C LYS A 82 -8.62 14.15 5.15
N ILE A 83 -8.67 14.42 3.84
CA ILE A 83 -8.25 13.48 2.80
C ILE A 83 -6.83 13.84 2.37
N GLN A 84 -5.94 12.86 2.40
CA GLN A 84 -4.59 12.97 1.87
C GLN A 84 -4.37 11.89 0.82
N ARG A 85 -4.05 12.32 -0.41
CA ARG A 85 -3.68 11.44 -1.52
C ARG A 85 -2.19 11.59 -1.78
N SER A 86 -1.52 10.49 -2.08
CA SER A 86 -0.08 10.48 -2.20
C SER A 86 0.43 9.46 -3.20
N SER A 87 1.56 9.76 -3.83
CA SER A 87 2.37 8.77 -4.50
C SER A 87 2.96 7.79 -3.50
N LEU A 88 2.85 6.50 -3.80
CA LEU A 88 3.48 5.44 -3.03
C LEU A 88 4.65 4.85 -3.81
N LYS A 89 5.58 4.25 -3.06
CA LYS A 89 6.61 3.37 -3.60
C LYS A 89 6.30 1.94 -3.18
N LEU A 90 6.19 1.05 -4.15
CA LEU A 90 6.11 -0.39 -3.89
C LEU A 90 7.47 -0.84 -3.37
N VAL A 91 7.50 -1.45 -2.18
CA VAL A 91 8.73 -1.96 -1.55
C VAL A 91 8.90 -3.44 -1.85
N SER A 92 7.85 -4.22 -1.63
CA SER A 92 7.83 -5.66 -1.87
C SER A 92 6.41 -6.12 -2.20
N VAL A 93 6.28 -7.02 -3.17
CA VAL A 93 5.02 -7.66 -3.54
C VAL A 93 5.26 -9.16 -3.55
N THR A 94 4.52 -9.89 -2.73
CA THR A 94 4.55 -11.36 -2.69
C THR A 94 3.13 -11.89 -2.70
N HIS A 95 2.96 -13.20 -2.93
CA HIS A 95 1.67 -13.85 -2.77
C HIS A 95 1.12 -13.66 -1.35
N GLY A 96 0.08 -12.83 -1.23
CA GLY A 96 -0.60 -12.54 0.03
C GLY A 96 0.08 -11.51 0.94
N THR A 97 1.12 -10.81 0.50
CA THR A 97 1.68 -9.67 1.25
C THR A 97 2.13 -8.56 0.31
N LEU A 98 1.82 -7.32 0.68
CA LEU A 98 2.22 -6.12 -0.04
C LEU A 98 2.79 -5.09 0.93
N GLU A 99 4.02 -4.68 0.67
CA GLU A 99 4.71 -3.64 1.41
C GLU A 99 4.83 -2.38 0.56
N VAL A 100 4.35 -1.27 1.11
CA VAL A 100 4.37 0.04 0.45
C VAL A 100 4.95 1.08 1.37
N GLU A 101 5.67 2.00 0.75
CA GLU A 101 6.28 3.15 1.39
C GLU A 101 5.62 4.43 0.90
N HIS A 102 5.34 5.32 1.84
CA HIS A 102 4.80 6.64 1.57
C HIS A 102 5.74 7.68 2.17
N LEU A 103 6.27 8.55 1.30
CA LEU A 103 7.16 9.64 1.67
C LEU A 103 6.36 10.94 1.72
N LEU A 104 6.42 11.58 2.88
CA LEU A 104 5.92 12.92 3.15
C LEU A 104 7.08 13.84 3.46
N GLU A 105 6.85 15.14 3.40
CA GLU A 105 7.84 16.13 3.81
C GLU A 105 8.26 15.89 5.27
N GLY A 106 9.52 15.47 5.45
CA GLY A 106 10.10 15.13 6.75
C GLY A 106 9.58 13.84 7.40
N ALA A 107 8.74 13.04 6.74
CA ALA A 107 8.20 11.81 7.29
C ALA A 107 8.17 10.64 6.30
N ARG A 108 8.39 9.43 6.80
CA ARG A 108 8.35 8.17 6.06
C ARG A 108 7.37 7.24 6.74
N LEU A 109 6.42 6.70 5.99
CA LEU A 109 5.44 5.74 6.46
C LEU A 109 5.65 4.43 5.70
N LEU A 110 5.65 3.33 6.44
CA LEU A 110 5.75 1.98 5.92
C LEU A 110 4.48 1.23 6.27
N TYR A 111 3.87 0.59 5.29
CA TYR A 111 2.67 -0.21 5.46
C TYR A 111 2.89 -1.60 4.90
N ARG A 112 2.44 -2.61 5.64
CA ARG A 112 2.43 -4.00 5.23
C ARG A 112 1.01 -4.54 5.32
N PHE A 113 0.46 -4.87 4.16
CA PHE A 113 -0.86 -5.48 4.02
C PHE A 113 -0.67 -6.98 3.83
N ALA A 114 -1.36 -7.79 4.62
CA ALA A 114 -1.52 -9.21 4.36
C ALA A 114 -2.93 -9.46 3.82
N TYR A 115 -3.07 -10.22 2.75
CA TYR A 115 -4.34 -10.35 2.02
C TYR A 115 -4.53 -11.74 1.42
N ARG A 116 -5.77 -12.06 1.08
CA ARG A 116 -6.12 -13.16 0.17
C ARG A 116 -6.35 -12.60 -1.22
N GLU A 117 -5.92 -13.34 -2.22
CA GLU A 117 -6.10 -13.03 -3.63
C GLU A 117 -6.78 -14.20 -4.34
N ARG A 118 -7.43 -13.90 -5.46
CA ARG A 118 -7.95 -14.90 -6.41
C ARG A 118 -7.46 -14.57 -7.81
N ASP A 119 -7.38 -15.59 -8.65
CA ASP A 119 -7.16 -15.44 -10.08
C ASP A 119 -8.50 -15.61 -10.80
N ASP A 120 -8.92 -14.60 -11.56
CA ASP A 120 -10.19 -14.53 -12.26
C ASP A 120 -10.03 -13.86 -13.64
N PRO A 121 -9.58 -14.63 -14.65
CA PRO A 121 -9.37 -14.12 -16.00
C PRO A 121 -10.63 -13.59 -16.67
N SER A 122 -11.80 -14.18 -16.37
CA SER A 122 -13.08 -13.73 -16.92
C SER A 122 -13.45 -12.33 -16.48
N THR A 123 -13.31 -12.03 -15.18
CA THR A 123 -13.58 -10.69 -14.65
C THR A 123 -12.57 -9.68 -15.22
N ALA A 124 -11.29 -10.05 -15.31
CA ALA A 124 -10.28 -9.18 -15.91
C ALA A 124 -10.57 -8.85 -17.37
N GLN A 125 -10.98 -9.84 -18.18
CA GLN A 125 -11.36 -9.61 -19.57
C GLN A 125 -12.58 -8.69 -19.70
N GLN A 126 -13.60 -8.86 -18.84
CA GLN A 126 -14.79 -8.00 -18.84
C GLN A 126 -14.46 -6.55 -18.46
N LEU A 127 -13.49 -6.36 -17.56
CA LEU A 127 -13.03 -5.04 -17.11
C LEU A 127 -11.92 -4.44 -17.99
N GLY A 128 -11.44 -5.18 -19.01
CA GLY A 128 -10.36 -4.73 -19.89
C GLY A 128 -9.00 -4.58 -19.18
N LEU A 129 -8.76 -5.35 -18.12
CA LEU A 129 -7.56 -5.26 -17.29
C LEU A 129 -6.43 -6.13 -17.83
N ASN A 130 -5.20 -5.67 -17.61
CA ASN A 130 -3.98 -6.38 -18.03
C ASN A 130 -3.60 -7.52 -17.08
N THR A 131 -4.25 -7.62 -15.92
CA THR A 131 -3.91 -8.58 -14.87
C THR A 131 -5.18 -9.29 -14.39
N SER A 132 -5.09 -10.61 -14.16
CA SER A 132 -6.23 -11.45 -13.78
C SER A 132 -6.39 -11.65 -12.28
N ARG A 133 -5.48 -11.12 -11.47
CA ARG A 133 -5.45 -11.33 -10.02
C ARG A 133 -6.25 -10.23 -9.33
N PHE A 134 -7.01 -10.58 -8.30
CA PHE A 134 -7.85 -9.65 -7.55
C PHE A 134 -7.69 -9.87 -6.05
N PHE A 135 -7.67 -8.77 -5.29
CA PHE A 135 -7.82 -8.83 -3.85
C PHE A 135 -9.19 -9.41 -3.48
N VAL A 136 -9.19 -10.32 -2.51
CA VAL A 136 -10.41 -10.92 -1.95
C VAL A 136 -10.70 -10.31 -0.58
N SER A 137 -9.71 -10.31 0.31
CA SER A 137 -9.88 -9.77 1.66
C SER A 137 -8.56 -9.44 2.34
N LEU A 138 -8.61 -8.51 3.28
CA LEU A 138 -7.51 -8.22 4.20
C LEU A 138 -7.46 -9.27 5.32
N THR A 139 -6.27 -9.80 5.60
CA THR A 139 -6.03 -10.81 6.66
C THR A 139 -5.01 -10.38 7.71
N GLY A 140 -4.39 -9.21 7.52
CA GLY A 140 -3.44 -8.62 8.44
C GLY A 140 -3.00 -7.24 7.98
N PHE A 141 -2.58 -6.42 8.95
CA PHE A 141 -1.98 -5.12 8.69
C PHE A 141 -0.97 -4.80 9.78
N SER A 142 0.13 -4.19 9.38
CA SER A 142 1.05 -3.51 10.27
C SER A 142 1.60 -2.28 9.56
N GLY A 143 1.87 -1.21 10.31
CA GLY A 143 2.57 -0.07 9.75
C GLY A 143 3.36 0.69 10.79
N SER A 144 4.26 1.53 10.31
CA SER A 144 5.03 2.46 11.13
C SER A 144 5.17 3.78 10.41
N ALA A 145 5.34 4.85 11.18
CA ALA A 145 5.67 6.17 10.69
C ALA A 145 6.90 6.68 11.43
N ILE A 146 7.82 7.30 10.70
CA ILE A 146 9.04 7.91 11.22
C ILE A 146 9.07 9.35 10.71
N LYS A 147 9.20 10.32 11.61
CA LYS A 147 9.35 11.74 11.26
C LYS A 147 10.62 12.29 11.88
N SER A 148 11.44 12.93 11.06
CA SER A 148 12.54 13.75 11.55
C SER A 148 11.99 15.12 11.91
N SER A 149 12.20 15.57 13.14
CA SER A 149 11.79 16.89 13.59
C SER A 149 13.02 17.75 13.83
N ASP A 150 13.24 18.72 12.94
CA ASP A 150 14.33 19.70 13.08
C ASP A 150 14.14 20.55 14.34
N VAL A 151 12.89 20.91 14.67
CA VAL A 151 12.53 21.68 15.87
C VAL A 151 12.88 20.93 17.16
N LEU A 152 12.72 19.61 17.18
CA LEU A 152 12.97 18.78 18.36
C LEU A 152 14.35 18.10 18.33
N GLY A 153 15.11 18.27 17.25
CA GLY A 153 16.41 17.62 17.04
C GLY A 153 16.37 16.10 17.15
N LYS A 154 15.21 15.46 16.90
CA LYS A 154 15.02 14.03 17.14
C LYS A 154 14.10 13.37 16.12
N VAL A 155 14.29 12.06 15.99
CA VAL A 155 13.39 11.18 15.24
C VAL A 155 12.23 10.77 16.14
N ILE A 156 11.00 10.95 15.64
CA ILE A 156 9.78 10.50 16.28
C ILE A 156 9.24 9.32 15.48
N SER A 157 8.94 8.22 16.16
CA SER A 157 8.33 7.05 15.56
C SER A 157 6.96 6.77 16.17
N TRP A 158 6.05 6.28 15.32
CA TRP A 158 4.73 5.81 15.73
C TRP A 158 4.47 4.45 15.12
N ASP A 159 3.84 3.56 15.88
CA ASP A 159 3.27 2.33 15.35
C ASP A 159 1.85 2.59 14.87
N LEU A 160 1.46 1.98 13.75
CA LEU A 160 0.12 2.08 13.20
C LEU A 160 -0.65 0.83 13.60
N VAL A 161 -1.44 0.95 14.67
CA VAL A 161 -2.15 -0.16 15.31
C VAL A 161 -3.52 -0.32 14.67
N PRO A 162 -3.79 -1.41 13.91
CA PRO A 162 -5.08 -1.59 13.24
C PRO A 162 -6.20 -1.79 14.25
N LEU A 163 -7.39 -1.29 13.90
CA LEU A 163 -8.62 -1.66 14.59
C LEU A 163 -8.91 -3.15 14.37
N LYS A 164 -9.48 -3.80 15.38
CA LYS A 164 -9.82 -5.22 15.36
C LYS A 164 -11.30 -5.42 15.07
N GLY A 165 -11.61 -6.43 14.27
CA GLY A 165 -12.93 -6.68 13.70
C GLY A 165 -13.02 -6.22 12.25
N GLN A 166 -13.72 -6.97 11.40
CA GLN A 166 -13.87 -6.62 9.98
C GLN A 166 -14.67 -5.32 9.77
N SER A 167 -15.68 -5.10 10.60
CA SER A 167 -16.48 -3.87 10.62
C SER A 167 -16.48 -3.32 12.04
N VAL A 168 -15.87 -2.15 12.21
CA VAL A 168 -15.69 -1.53 13.53
C VAL A 168 -16.55 -0.29 13.62
N PHE A 169 -17.44 -0.27 14.61
CA PHE A 169 -18.20 0.92 14.95
C PHE A 169 -17.37 1.79 15.90
N ILE A 170 -16.97 2.97 15.42
CA ILE A 170 -16.39 3.99 16.30
C ILE A 170 -17.54 4.89 16.76
N GLU A 171 -17.80 4.87 18.07
CA GLU A 171 -18.69 5.83 18.71
C GLU A 171 -17.91 7.09 19.06
N ALA A 172 -17.95 8.08 18.17
CA ALA A 172 -17.60 9.46 18.47
C ALA A 172 -18.89 10.28 18.67
N ARG A 173 -18.82 11.61 18.55
CA ARG A 173 -20.03 12.47 18.45
C ARG A 173 -20.88 12.16 17.20
N CYS A 174 -20.38 11.32 16.31
CA CYS A 174 -21.05 10.73 15.15
C CYS A 174 -20.60 9.27 15.03
N LYS A 175 -21.49 8.40 14.55
CA LYS A 175 -21.21 6.96 14.37
C LYS A 175 -20.63 6.71 12.99
N MET A 176 -19.59 5.90 12.91
CA MET A 176 -19.00 5.46 11.64
C MET A 176 -18.69 3.97 11.68
N MET A 177 -18.86 3.32 10.54
CA MET A 177 -18.41 1.95 10.32
C MET A 177 -17.11 2.01 9.52
N LEU A 178 -16.06 1.40 10.04
CA LEU A 178 -14.74 1.36 9.42
C LEU A 178 -14.29 -0.08 9.19
N ASP A 179 -13.44 -0.26 8.19
CA ASP A 179 -12.84 -1.57 7.90
C ASP A 179 -11.65 -1.82 8.82
N GLY A 180 -11.71 -2.83 9.69
CA GLY A 180 -10.58 -3.23 10.53
C GLY A 180 -9.88 -4.50 10.00
N VAL A 181 -9.07 -5.12 10.84
CA VAL A 181 -8.44 -6.42 10.54
C VAL A 181 -9.21 -7.53 11.27
N PRO A 182 -9.49 -8.68 10.62
CA PRO A 182 -10.13 -9.83 11.29
C PRO A 182 -9.39 -10.23 12.58
N GLU A 183 -10.16 -10.52 13.63
CA GLU A 183 -9.63 -11.20 14.82
C GLU A 183 -9.30 -12.65 14.44
N ARG A 184 -8.12 -13.13 14.82
CA ARG A 184 -7.67 -14.50 14.56
C ARG A 184 -7.93 -15.36 15.78
#